data_AF-A0AB34K818-F1
#
_entry.id   AF-A0AB34K818-F1
#
_cell.length_a   1.000
_cell.length_b   1.000
_cell.length_c   1.000
_cell.angle_alpha   90.00
_cell.angle_beta   90.00
_cell.angle_gamma   90.00
#
_symmetry.space_group_name_H-M   'P 1'
#
loop_
_entity.id
_entity.type
_entity.pdbx_description
1 polymer ?
#
loop_
_entity_poly.entity_id
_entity_poly.type
_entity_poly.pdbx_seq_one_letter_code
_entity_poly.pdbx_strand_id
1 'polypeptide(L)'
;MRWLLLLSLLSTSAAADGAPEGYQKAEGCEHALNAYCNQDDVCKICPKTKKYARYDFAAHEAAIAKWRCYCEYTLSEDREQWVNKPTKGNKDYLHYCTRHPQLEKRLQMCKDGTITKDGDEVKEL
;
A
#
# COMPACT_ATOMS: atom_id res chain seq x y z
N MET A 1 -55.21 -26.21 -13.14
CA MET A 1 -54.04 -25.64 -13.86
C MET A 1 -53.95 -24.15 -13.58
N ARG A 2 -53.04 -23.75 -12.70
CA ARG A 2 -52.58 -22.35 -12.52
C ARG A 2 -51.31 -22.40 -11.67
N TRP A 3 -50.15 -22.48 -12.32
CA TRP A 3 -48.85 -22.29 -11.68
C TRP A 3 -48.50 -20.82 -11.80
N LEU A 4 -48.43 -20.13 -10.67
CA LEU A 4 -47.86 -18.80 -10.55
C LEU A 4 -46.34 -18.97 -10.37
N LEU A 5 -45.59 -18.71 -11.44
CA LEU A 5 -44.14 -18.51 -11.38
C LEU A 5 -43.87 -17.10 -10.84
N LEU A 6 -43.50 -17.02 -9.56
CA LEU A 6 -42.89 -15.83 -8.99
C LEU A 6 -41.42 -15.78 -9.43
N LEU A 7 -41.13 -14.96 -10.44
CA LEU A 7 -39.76 -14.54 -10.76
C LEU A 7 -39.27 -13.62 -9.64
N SER A 8 -38.49 -14.18 -8.72
CA SER A 8 -37.68 -13.40 -7.79
C SER A 8 -36.52 -12.76 -8.56
N LEU A 9 -36.70 -11.50 -8.98
CA LEU A 9 -35.61 -10.62 -9.39
C LEU A 9 -34.69 -10.38 -8.18
N LEU A 10 -33.66 -11.20 -8.05
CA LEU A 10 -32.50 -10.89 -7.22
C LEU A 10 -31.74 -9.77 -7.93
N SER A 11 -32.09 -8.52 -7.61
CA SER A 11 -31.25 -7.37 -7.90
C SER A 11 -29.94 -7.55 -7.13
N THR A 12 -28.93 -8.11 -7.79
CA THR A 12 -27.56 -8.10 -7.26
C THR A 12 -27.05 -6.67 -7.42
N SER A 13 -27.26 -5.86 -6.39
CA SER A 13 -26.56 -4.60 -6.25
C SER A 13 -25.09 -4.93 -6.06
N ALA A 14 -24.30 -4.89 -7.13
CA ALA A 14 -22.86 -4.82 -7.02
C ALA A 14 -22.55 -3.53 -6.25
N ALA A 15 -22.26 -3.66 -4.96
CA ALA A 15 -21.68 -2.57 -4.20
C ALA A 15 -20.37 -2.21 -4.91
N ALA A 16 -20.34 -1.05 -5.56
CA ALA A 16 -19.09 -0.40 -5.88
C ALA A 16 -18.49 -0.03 -4.53
N ASP A 17 -17.59 -0.88 -4.02
CA ASP A 17 -16.75 -0.55 -2.87
C ASP A 17 -15.98 0.71 -3.23
N GLY A 18 -16.45 1.85 -2.69
CA GLY A 18 -15.71 3.09 -2.73
C GLY A 18 -14.35 2.81 -2.11
N ALA A 19 -13.28 3.05 -2.86
CA ALA A 19 -11.93 2.99 -2.31
C ALA A 19 -11.92 3.85 -1.04
N PRO A 20 -11.58 3.30 0.13
CA PRO A 20 -11.65 4.05 1.37
C PRO A 20 -10.81 5.32 1.24
N GLU A 21 -11.43 6.47 1.49
CA GLU A 21 -10.71 7.74 1.61
C GLU A 21 -9.79 7.63 2.83
N GLY A 22 -8.53 7.28 2.59
CA GLY A 22 -7.53 7.21 3.64
C GLY A 22 -6.44 6.17 3.40
N TYR A 23 -5.40 6.31 4.21
CA TYR A 23 -4.29 5.38 4.27
C TYR A 23 -4.79 3.99 4.73
N GLN A 24 -4.66 2.97 3.86
CA GLN A 24 -4.85 1.59 4.31
C GLN A 24 -3.65 1.18 5.16
N LYS A 25 -3.90 0.92 6.44
CA LYS A 25 -2.88 0.48 7.40
C LYS A 25 -2.39 -0.93 7.05
N ALA A 26 -1.15 -1.23 7.41
CA ALA A 26 -0.56 -2.54 7.17
C ALA A 26 -0.89 -3.54 8.29
N GLU A 27 -1.93 -3.28 9.09
CA GLU A 27 -2.44 -4.18 10.13
C GLU A 27 -1.36 -4.68 11.11
N GLY A 28 -0.41 -3.82 11.49
CA GLY A 28 0.68 -4.17 12.41
C GLY A 28 1.94 -4.73 11.72
N CYS A 29 1.98 -4.76 10.39
CA CYS A 29 3.13 -5.15 9.57
C CYS A 29 3.91 -3.94 8.99
N GLU A 30 3.66 -2.73 9.49
CA GLU A 30 4.29 -1.50 9.02
C GLU A 30 5.81 -1.58 9.13
N HIS A 31 6.34 -2.13 10.22
CA HIS A 31 7.77 -2.29 10.44
C HIS A 31 8.41 -3.19 9.37
N ALA A 32 7.86 -4.39 9.13
CA ALA A 32 8.35 -5.31 8.10
C ALA A 32 8.35 -4.69 6.69
N LEU A 33 7.32 -3.93 6.35
CA LEU A 33 7.22 -3.25 5.05
C LEU A 33 8.20 -2.08 4.95
N ASN A 34 8.34 -1.29 6.02
CA ASN A 34 9.33 -0.21 6.07
C ASN A 34 10.76 -0.79 5.99
N ALA A 35 11.04 -1.90 6.66
CA ALA A 35 12.34 -2.57 6.60
C ALA A 35 12.69 -2.95 5.16
N TYR A 36 11.74 -3.53 4.41
CA TYR A 36 11.91 -3.79 2.98
C TYR A 36 12.23 -2.52 2.18
N CYS A 37 11.49 -1.42 2.42
CA CYS A 37 11.75 -0.15 1.74
C CYS A 37 13.11 0.48 2.06
N ASN A 38 13.70 0.18 3.22
CA ASN A 38 14.98 0.72 3.65
C ASN A 38 16.20 -0.10 3.18
N GLN A 39 15.99 -1.21 2.45
CA GLN A 39 17.08 -1.94 1.80
C GLN A 39 17.69 -1.12 0.65
N ASP A 40 19.01 -1.17 0.51
CA ASP A 40 19.79 -0.32 -0.40
C ASP A 40 19.48 -0.53 -1.89
N ASP A 41 19.03 -1.73 -2.26
CA ASP A 41 18.75 -2.14 -3.63
C ASP A 41 17.27 -2.01 -4.02
N VAL A 42 16.36 -1.98 -3.04
CA VAL A 42 14.91 -1.93 -3.28
C VAL A 42 14.48 -0.61 -3.89
N CYS A 43 14.92 0.52 -3.32
CA CYS A 43 14.44 1.84 -3.71
C CYS A 43 15.56 2.89 -3.64
N LYS A 44 16.24 3.11 -4.77
CA LYS A 44 17.39 4.03 -4.89
C LYS A 44 16.99 5.50 -5.06
N ILE A 45 16.08 5.95 -4.21
CA ILE A 45 15.65 7.35 -4.09
C ILE A 45 16.08 7.88 -2.72
N CYS A 46 16.16 9.21 -2.57
CA CYS A 46 16.50 9.89 -1.32
C CYS A 46 17.58 9.17 -0.49
N PRO A 47 18.84 9.14 -0.99
CA PRO A 47 19.90 8.42 -0.31
C PRO A 47 20.06 8.94 1.12
N LYS A 48 20.30 8.00 2.05
CA LYS A 48 20.45 8.27 3.50
C LYS A 48 19.19 8.77 4.21
N THR A 49 18.02 8.74 3.56
CA THR A 49 16.73 9.02 4.20
C THR A 49 15.99 7.72 4.46
N LYS A 50 15.32 7.64 5.63
CA LYS A 50 14.40 6.53 5.91
C LYS A 50 13.24 6.56 4.91
N LYS A 51 12.78 5.37 4.57
CA LYS A 51 11.64 5.16 3.67
C LYS A 51 10.53 4.41 4.39
N TYR A 52 9.30 4.72 4.00
CA TYR A 52 8.11 4.17 4.61
C TYR A 52 7.18 3.60 3.53
N ALA A 53 6.69 2.39 3.76
CA ALA A 53 5.76 1.74 2.85
C ALA A 53 4.36 2.27 3.09
N ARG A 54 3.73 2.86 2.07
CA ARG A 54 2.34 3.33 2.16
C ARG A 54 1.51 2.85 0.98
N TYR A 55 0.25 2.53 1.27
CA TYR A 55 -0.79 2.31 0.28
C TYR A 55 -1.53 3.62 0.06
N ASP A 56 -1.23 4.29 -1.05
CA ASP A 56 -1.80 5.60 -1.40
C ASP A 56 -2.01 5.67 -2.93
N PHE A 57 -2.58 6.75 -3.42
CA PHE A 57 -2.67 7.12 -4.83
C PHE A 57 -1.46 7.98 -5.23
N ALA A 58 -0.88 7.70 -6.40
CA ALA A 58 0.13 8.61 -6.94
C ALA A 58 -0.56 9.87 -7.50
N ALA A 59 0.15 11.01 -7.49
CA ALA A 59 -0.39 12.29 -7.97
C ALA A 59 -0.88 12.23 -9.43
N HIS A 60 -0.31 11.33 -10.24
CA HIS A 60 -0.69 11.11 -11.63
C HIS A 60 -1.50 9.81 -11.86
N GLU A 61 -1.78 9.01 -10.82
CA GLU A 61 -2.57 7.78 -10.87
C GLU A 61 -3.66 7.81 -9.78
N ALA A 62 -4.58 8.78 -9.86
CA ALA A 62 -5.62 8.97 -8.84
C ALA A 62 -6.67 7.84 -8.79
N ALA A 63 -6.72 6.97 -9.81
CA ALA A 63 -7.72 5.91 -9.88
C ALA A 63 -7.30 4.61 -9.18
N ILE A 64 -6.00 4.41 -8.92
CA ILE A 64 -5.48 3.13 -8.41
C ILE A 64 -4.44 3.37 -7.32
N ALA A 65 -4.81 3.01 -6.09
CA ALA A 65 -3.87 2.97 -4.99
C ALA A 65 -2.90 1.78 -5.15
N LYS A 66 -1.66 1.96 -4.73
CA LYS A 66 -0.62 0.93 -4.79
C LYS A 66 0.31 1.07 -3.60
N TRP A 67 0.94 -0.05 -3.21
CA TRP A 67 2.01 -0.02 -2.24
C TRP A 67 3.28 0.62 -2.83
N ARG A 68 3.78 1.66 -2.16
CA ARG A 68 4.95 2.44 -2.57
C ARG A 68 5.84 2.74 -1.37
N CYS A 69 7.14 2.88 -1.62
CA CYS A 69 8.10 3.34 -0.63
C CYS A 69 8.28 4.85 -0.79
N TYR A 70 7.98 5.63 0.24
CA TYR A 70 8.08 7.09 0.26
C TYR A 70 9.26 7.55 1.11
N CYS A 71 9.93 8.60 0.69
CA CYS A 71 10.94 9.28 1.50
C CYS A 71 10.27 9.96 2.71
N GLU A 72 10.87 9.85 3.90
CA GLU A 72 10.30 10.37 5.17
C GLU A 72 9.81 11.83 5.08
N TYR A 73 10.61 12.72 4.49
CA TYR A 73 10.29 14.16 4.37
C TYR A 73 9.12 14.47 3.44
N THR A 74 8.58 13.49 2.72
CA THR A 74 7.36 13.65 1.93
C THR A 74 6.12 13.18 2.67
N LEU A 75 6.26 12.67 3.89
CA LEU A 75 5.12 12.23 4.66
C LEU A 75 4.75 13.27 5.72
N SER A 76 3.51 13.21 6.18
CA SER A 76 3.05 13.93 7.38
C SER A 76 3.92 13.59 8.58
N GLU A 77 3.82 14.36 9.67
CA GLU A 77 4.65 14.15 10.87
C GLU A 77 4.47 12.76 11.50
N ASP A 78 3.25 12.24 11.48
CA ASP A 78 2.92 10.86 11.89
C ASP A 78 3.40 9.80 10.88
N ARG A 79 3.90 10.26 9.74
CA ARG A 79 4.33 9.49 8.57
C ARG A 79 3.22 8.67 7.94
N GLU A 80 1.94 8.93 8.17
CA GLU A 80 0.86 8.12 7.61
C GLU A 80 0.45 8.56 6.20
N GLN A 81 0.56 9.85 5.88
CA GLN A 81 0.03 10.43 4.66
C GLN A 81 1.12 11.05 3.80
N TRP A 82 1.01 10.92 2.47
CA TRP A 82 1.90 11.61 1.55
C TRP A 82 1.47 13.07 1.39
N VAL A 83 2.24 13.96 2.03
CA VAL A 83 2.08 15.41 1.98
C VAL A 83 3.06 16.00 0.96
N ASN A 84 2.80 17.19 0.43
CA ASN A 84 3.65 17.81 -0.58
C ASN A 84 3.78 16.99 -1.89
N LYS A 85 2.64 16.49 -2.40
CA LYS A 85 2.57 15.73 -3.66
C LYS A 85 3.11 16.58 -4.82
N PRO A 86 4.22 16.22 -5.49
CA PRO A 86 4.73 16.98 -6.62
C PRO A 86 3.72 16.97 -7.77
N THR A 87 3.55 18.13 -8.39
CA THR A 87 2.70 18.32 -9.57
C THR A 87 3.42 17.93 -10.85
N LYS A 88 2.64 17.47 -11.85
CA LYS A 88 3.12 16.92 -13.12
C LYS A 88 4.07 17.92 -13.80
N GLY A 89 5.34 17.55 -13.99
CA GLY A 89 6.35 18.39 -14.65
C GLY A 89 7.55 18.81 -13.78
N ASN A 90 7.52 18.57 -12.47
CA ASN A 90 8.69 18.79 -11.63
C ASN A 90 9.63 17.56 -11.62
N LYS A 91 10.95 17.77 -11.74
CA LYS A 91 11.96 16.70 -11.71
C LYS A 91 12.02 15.98 -10.36
N ASP A 92 11.37 16.54 -9.35
CA ASP A 92 11.17 16.03 -7.99
C ASP A 92 10.14 14.87 -7.88
N TYR A 93 9.69 14.28 -9.00
CA TYR A 93 8.82 13.09 -8.97
C TYR A 93 9.44 11.82 -8.34
N LEU A 94 10.72 11.87 -7.97
CA LEU A 94 11.50 10.72 -7.49
C LEU A 94 11.55 10.62 -5.97
N HIS A 95 10.51 11.04 -5.25
CA HIS A 95 10.42 10.87 -3.79
C HIS A 95 9.65 9.62 -3.35
N TYR A 96 9.23 8.81 -4.31
CA TYR A 96 8.73 7.47 -4.05
C TYR A 96 9.13 6.50 -5.14
N CYS A 97 9.09 5.20 -4.84
CA CYS A 97 9.12 4.15 -5.85
C CYS A 97 7.95 3.20 -5.63
N THR A 98 7.35 2.73 -6.73
CA THR A 98 6.28 1.73 -6.65
C THR A 98 6.90 0.34 -6.52
N ARG A 99 6.48 -0.39 -5.50
CA ARG A 99 6.91 -1.76 -5.18
C ARG A 99 5.71 -2.63 -4.83
N HIS A 100 4.63 -2.43 -5.57
CA HIS A 100 3.33 -2.97 -5.24
C HIS A 100 3.33 -4.48 -5.00
N PRO A 101 3.77 -5.33 -5.96
CA PRO A 101 3.73 -6.77 -5.77
C PRO A 101 4.69 -7.24 -4.67
N GLN A 102 5.83 -6.57 -4.47
CA GLN A 102 6.81 -6.97 -3.47
C GLN A 102 6.33 -6.64 -2.05
N LEU A 103 5.77 -5.45 -1.85
CA LEU A 103 5.21 -5.03 -0.57
C LEU A 103 3.95 -5.83 -0.23
N GLU A 104 3.09 -6.11 -1.21
CA GLU A 104 1.91 -6.97 -0.99
C GLU A 104 2.31 -8.39 -0.58
N LYS A 105 3.32 -8.99 -1.25
CA LYS A 105 3.88 -10.28 -0.83
C LYS A 105 4.43 -10.22 0.59
N ARG A 106 5.17 -9.16 0.95
CA ARG A 106 5.75 -9.01 2.29
C ARG A 106 4.68 -8.81 3.37
N LEU A 107 3.61 -8.08 3.06
CA LEU A 107 2.45 -7.93 3.93
C LEU A 107 1.82 -9.30 4.20
N GLN A 108 1.61 -10.11 3.16
CA GLN A 108 1.06 -11.46 3.32
C GLN A 108 1.98 -12.34 4.19
N MET A 109 3.29 -12.34 3.92
CA MET A 109 4.28 -13.08 4.72
C MET A 109 4.33 -12.63 6.19
N CYS A 110 4.02 -11.37 6.49
CA CYS A 110 3.94 -10.90 7.87
C CYS A 110 2.62 -11.34 8.53
N LYS A 111 1.51 -11.27 7.79
CA LYS A 111 0.19 -11.70 8.29
C LYS A 111 0.11 -13.19 8.58
N ASP A 112 0.78 -14.02 7.77
CA ASP A 112 0.83 -15.48 7.96
C ASP A 112 1.94 -15.95 8.91
N GLY A 113 2.79 -15.03 9.39
CA GLY A 113 3.85 -15.32 10.34
C GLY A 113 5.13 -15.91 9.72
N THR A 114 5.25 -15.95 8.38
CA THR A 114 6.49 -16.34 7.69
C THR A 114 7.66 -15.39 8.00
N ILE A 115 7.36 -14.11 8.22
CA ILE A 115 8.32 -13.12 8.73
C ILE A 115 7.80 -12.49 10.02
N THR A 116 8.73 -12.04 10.86
CA THR A 116 8.39 -11.27 12.06
C THR A 116 7.78 -9.91 11.68
N LYS A 117 7.13 -9.26 12.65
CA LYS A 117 6.62 -7.89 12.48
C LYS A 117 7.72 -6.87 12.19
N ASP A 118 8.96 -7.18 12.60
CA ASP A 118 10.15 -6.36 12.31
C ASP A 118 10.75 -6.66 10.91
N GLY A 119 10.27 -7.70 10.25
CA GLY A 119 10.65 -8.06 8.88
C GLY A 119 11.77 -9.08 8.79
N ASP A 120 12.14 -9.73 9.89
CA ASP A 120 13.12 -10.83 9.89
C ASP A 120 12.47 -12.15 9.48
N GLU A 121 13.24 -13.03 8.85
CA GLU A 121 12.77 -14.39 8.56
C GLU A 121 12.66 -15.19 9.85
N VAL A 122 11.53 -15.89 10.03
CA VAL A 122 11.39 -16.83 11.15
C VAL A 122 12.21 -18.07 10.82
N LYS A 123 13.32 -18.27 11.55
CA LYS A 123 14.12 -19.49 11.45
C LYS A 123 13.47 -20.58 12.30
N GLU A 124 13.08 -21.68 11.70
CA GLU A 124 12.75 -22.89 12.46
C GLU A 124 14.03 -23.39 13.14
N LEU A 125 13.94 -23.64 14.46
CA LEU A 125 15.04 -24.12 15.31
C LEU A 125 15.17 -25.64 15.26
#